data_AF-A0A3P3DCC8-F1
#
_entry.id   AF-A0A3P3DCC8-F1
#
_cell.length_a   1.000
_cell.length_b   1.000
_cell.length_c   1.000
_cell.angle_alpha   90.00
_cell.angle_beta   90.00
_cell.angle_gamma   90.00
#
_symmetry.space_group_name_H-M   'P 1'
#
loop_
_entity.id
_entity.type
_entity.pdbx_description
1 polymer ?
#
loop_
_entity_poly.entity_id
_entity_poly.type
_entity_poly.pdbx_seq_one_letter_code
_entity_poly.pdbx_strand_id
1 'polypeptide(L)'
;MIQVTIACPVALVSAANQLARVIGYGEADGSTFTLAPVVGGYAVAAGLVAPAFVSDAFQPLIEPEWGADMVAAAAAQAEVVLIELPAADEPPPEIPQGKILAVVGLDPPAARALLGLEGMPAAIEPEPEA
;
A
#
# COMPACT_ATOMS: atom_id res chain seq x y z
N MET A 1 -8.10 10.18 12.78
CA MET A 1 -7.91 9.12 11.77
C MET A 1 -7.91 9.77 10.40
N ILE A 2 -7.06 9.31 9.49
CA ILE A 2 -6.99 9.76 8.10
C ILE A 2 -7.28 8.56 7.18
N GLN A 3 -7.93 8.82 6.05
CA GLN A 3 -8.16 7.80 5.02
C GLN A 3 -6.88 7.65 4.20
N VAL A 4 -6.40 6.42 4.04
CA VAL A 4 -5.27 6.09 3.17
C VAL A 4 -5.69 4.96 2.23
N THR A 5 -5.30 5.10 0.97
CA THR A 5 -5.39 4.05 -0.05
C THR A 5 -3.98 3.73 -0.52
N ILE A 6 -3.61 2.46 -0.47
CA ILE A 6 -2.30 1.95 -0.88
C ILE A 6 -2.48 0.96 -2.02
N ALA A 7 -1.85 1.23 -3.16
CA ALA A 7 -1.78 0.33 -4.30
C ALA A 7 -0.38 -0.28 -4.37
N CYS A 8 -0.28 -1.58 -4.11
CA CYS A 8 0.97 -2.33 -4.16
C CYS A 8 1.02 -3.16 -5.45
N PRO A 9 2.07 -3.04 -6.30
CA PRO A 9 2.24 -3.92 -7.45
C PRO A 9 2.22 -5.38 -7.00
N VAL A 10 1.55 -6.26 -7.74
CA VAL A 10 1.49 -7.70 -7.39
C VAL A 10 2.87 -8.33 -7.18
N ALA A 11 3.88 -7.86 -7.92
CA ALA A 11 5.27 -8.30 -7.80
C ALA A 11 5.94 -7.93 -6.45
N LEU A 12 5.42 -6.93 -5.74
CA LEU A 12 5.95 -6.44 -4.46
C LEU A 12 5.12 -6.88 -3.25
N VAL A 13 4.00 -7.58 -3.44
CA VAL A 13 3.06 -7.95 -2.36
C VAL A 13 3.74 -8.63 -1.19
N SER A 14 4.63 -9.59 -1.44
CA SER A 14 5.35 -10.30 -0.37
C SER A 14 6.18 -9.35 0.50
N ALA A 15 6.97 -8.47 -0.12
CA ALA A 15 7.80 -7.50 0.60
C ALA A 15 6.95 -6.41 1.28
N ALA A 16 5.89 -5.95 0.61
CA ALA A 16 4.97 -4.94 1.14
C ALA A 16 4.20 -5.46 2.37
N ASN A 17 3.87 -6.75 2.40
CA ASN A 17 3.30 -7.38 3.59
C ASN A 17 4.29 -7.42 4.76
N GLN A 18 5.59 -7.61 4.51
CA GLN A 18 6.61 -7.51 5.57
C GLN A 18 6.69 -6.08 6.10
N LEU A 19 6.62 -5.07 5.22
CA LEU A 19 6.52 -3.67 5.65
C LEU A 19 5.25 -3.41 6.48
N ALA A 20 4.08 -3.88 6.02
CA ALA A 20 2.82 -3.74 6.75
C ALA A 20 2.89 -4.44 8.13
N ARG A 21 3.55 -5.59 8.22
CA ARG A 21 3.83 -6.29 9.49
C ARG A 21 4.72 -5.49 10.44
N VAL A 22 5.62 -4.66 9.92
CA VAL A 22 6.52 -3.81 10.73
C VAL A 22 5.81 -2.53 11.22
N ILE A 23 5.09 -1.83 10.34
CA ILE A 23 4.45 -0.54 10.66
C ILE A 23 3.00 -0.68 11.16
N GLY A 24 2.48 -1.89 11.11
CA GLY A 24 1.13 -2.25 11.54
C GLY A 24 0.98 -2.37 13.05
N TYR A 25 -0.16 -2.91 13.46
CA TYR A 25 -0.54 -3.12 14.85
C TYR A 25 -0.39 -4.58 15.30
N GLY A 26 -0.14 -5.53 14.38
CA GLY A 26 0.18 -6.90 14.75
C GLY A 26 0.53 -7.82 13.57
N GLU A 27 0.75 -9.10 13.90
CA GLU A 27 1.14 -10.14 12.94
C GLU A 27 0.19 -10.26 11.73
N ALA A 28 -1.12 -10.03 11.95
CA ALA A 28 -2.13 -10.11 10.90
C ALA A 28 -1.94 -9.09 9.77
N ASP A 29 -1.27 -7.97 10.04
CA ASP A 29 -0.95 -6.96 9.02
C ASP A 29 0.06 -7.49 7.98
N GLY A 30 0.74 -8.61 8.28
CA GLY A 30 1.52 -9.36 7.30
C GLY A 30 0.69 -9.99 6.16
N SER A 31 -0.63 -9.83 6.16
CA SER A 31 -1.52 -10.30 5.09
C SER A 31 -2.28 -9.16 4.38
N THR A 32 -2.01 -7.90 4.71
CA THR A 32 -2.76 -6.73 4.22
C THR A 32 -2.93 -6.73 2.70
N PHE A 33 -1.86 -6.95 1.93
CA PHE A 33 -1.91 -6.91 0.47
C PHE A 33 -2.30 -8.24 -0.16
N THR A 34 -2.07 -9.37 0.54
CA THR A 34 -2.54 -10.68 0.06
C THR A 34 -4.05 -10.77 0.08
N LEU A 35 -4.70 -10.14 1.07
CA LEU A 35 -6.16 -10.12 1.22
C LEU A 35 -6.81 -8.98 0.43
N ALA A 36 -6.02 -8.05 -0.11
CA ALA A 36 -6.50 -6.88 -0.81
C ALA A 36 -6.90 -7.22 -2.26
N PRO A 37 -8.02 -6.69 -2.78
CA PRO A 37 -8.44 -6.93 -4.15
C PRO A 37 -7.40 -6.40 -5.15
N VAL A 38 -7.21 -7.14 -6.24
CA VAL A 38 -6.27 -6.74 -7.31
C VAL A 38 -7.01 -5.96 -8.40
N VAL A 39 -6.50 -4.78 -8.73
CA VAL A 39 -7.00 -3.90 -9.80
C VAL A 39 -5.82 -3.45 -10.64
N GLY A 40 -5.87 -3.68 -11.96
CA GLY A 40 -4.84 -3.20 -12.89
C GLY A 40 -3.40 -3.69 -12.59
N GLY A 41 -3.26 -4.86 -11.95
CA GLY A 41 -1.95 -5.38 -11.54
C GLY A 41 -1.45 -4.87 -10.17
N TYR A 42 -2.30 -4.21 -9.40
CA TYR A 42 -2.00 -3.72 -8.05
C TYR A 42 -2.98 -4.29 -7.03
N ALA A 43 -2.48 -4.82 -5.91
CA ALA A 43 -3.27 -5.12 -4.72
C ALA A 43 -3.61 -3.79 -4.01
N VAL A 44 -4.89 -3.47 -3.87
CA VAL A 44 -5.34 -2.17 -3.36
C VAL A 44 -5.97 -2.32 -1.97
N ALA A 45 -5.24 -1.87 -0.95
CA ALA A 45 -5.74 -1.81 0.42
C ALA A 45 -6.16 -0.37 0.75
N ALA A 46 -7.28 -0.19 1.45
CA ALA A 46 -7.69 1.12 1.91
C ALA A 46 -8.28 1.03 3.32
N GLY A 47 -8.00 2.02 4.15
CA GLY A 47 -8.43 2.02 5.53
C GLY A 47 -8.20 3.35 6.25
N LEU A 48 -8.73 3.42 7.46
CA LEU A 48 -8.49 4.52 8.37
C LEU A 48 -7.28 4.23 9.24
N VAL A 49 -6.31 5.15 9.26
CA VAL A 49 -5.09 5.02 10.05
C VAL A 49 -4.90 6.24 10.96
N ALA A 50 -4.02 6.12 11.95
CA ALA A 50 -3.57 7.26 12.74
C ALA A 50 -2.81 8.27 11.84
N PRO A 51 -2.89 9.59 12.08
CA PRO A 51 -2.12 10.56 11.30
C PRO A 51 -0.61 10.28 11.25
N ALA A 52 -0.05 9.73 12.34
CA ALA A 52 1.36 9.35 12.43
C ALA A 52 1.75 8.21 11.47
N PHE A 53 0.80 7.38 11.02
CA PHE A 53 1.08 6.25 10.13
C PHE A 53 1.85 6.66 8.86
N VAL A 54 1.51 7.82 8.30
CA VAL A 54 2.19 8.32 7.09
C VAL A 54 3.63 8.72 7.40
N SER A 55 3.88 9.39 8.53
CA SER A 55 5.26 9.74 8.92
C SER A 55 6.08 8.51 9.32
N ASP A 56 5.45 7.55 10.00
CA ASP A 56 6.10 6.33 10.49
C ASP A 56 6.53 5.43 9.33
N ALA A 57 5.76 5.42 8.23
CA ALA A 57 6.11 4.71 7.01
C ALA A 57 7.45 5.16 6.38
N PHE A 58 7.98 6.32 6.75
CA PHE A 58 9.27 6.84 6.27
C PHE A 58 10.35 6.93 7.37
N GLN A 59 10.05 6.47 8.59
CA GLN A 59 11.05 6.39 9.66
C GLN A 59 11.89 5.11 9.56
N PRO A 60 13.09 5.07 10.17
CA PRO A 60 13.85 3.83 10.30
C PRO A 60 13.01 2.71 10.89
N LEU A 61 12.98 1.56 10.21
CA LEU A 61 12.19 0.41 10.61
C LEU A 61 12.74 -0.20 11.91
N ILE A 62 11.84 -0.53 12.84
CA ILE A 62 12.15 -1.21 14.10
C ILE A 62 11.49 -2.58 14.04
N GLU A 63 12.25 -3.63 14.34
CA GLU A 63 11.73 -4.99 14.31
C GLU A 63 10.64 -5.17 15.40
N PRO A 64 9.45 -5.65 15.04
CA PRO A 64 8.38 -5.87 15.99
C PRO A 64 8.59 -7.15 16.81
N GLU A 65 7.93 -7.28 17.96
CA GLU A 65 8.05 -8.46 18.84
C GLU A 65 7.55 -9.76 18.20
N TRP A 66 6.64 -9.66 17.22
CA TRP A 66 6.12 -10.78 16.43
C TRP A 66 7.00 -11.14 15.23
N GLY A 67 8.14 -10.44 15.05
CA GLY A 67 9.12 -10.65 13.99
C GLY A 67 8.64 -10.17 12.62
N ALA A 68 9.60 -9.85 11.74
CA ALA A 68 9.38 -9.55 10.33
C ALA A 68 10.68 -9.78 9.55
N ASP A 69 10.58 -10.00 8.24
CA ASP A 69 11.76 -9.91 7.37
C ASP A 69 12.11 -8.43 7.16
N MET A 70 13.05 -7.94 7.98
CA MET A 70 13.46 -6.53 7.97
C MET A 70 14.17 -6.12 6.68
N VAL A 71 14.78 -7.07 5.95
CA VAL A 71 15.42 -6.79 4.66
C VAL A 71 14.35 -6.57 3.59
N ALA A 72 13.36 -7.46 3.53
CA ALA A 72 12.23 -7.31 2.62
C ALA A 72 11.39 -6.07 2.96
N ALA A 73 11.16 -5.80 4.25
CA ALA A 73 10.44 -4.61 4.70
C ALA A 73 11.16 -3.32 4.30
N ALA A 74 12.48 -3.24 4.49
CA ALA A 74 13.28 -2.08 4.09
C ALA A 74 13.30 -1.89 2.57
N ALA A 75 13.40 -2.99 1.81
CA ALA A 75 13.30 -2.95 0.35
C ALA A 75 11.93 -2.42 -0.09
N ALA A 76 10.83 -2.89 0.51
CA ALA A 76 9.49 -2.37 0.22
C ALA A 76 9.34 -0.90 0.63
N GLN A 77 9.89 -0.48 1.77
CA GLN A 77 9.85 0.91 2.22
C GLN A 77 10.49 1.86 1.18
N ALA A 78 11.60 1.46 0.58
CA ALA A 78 12.27 2.22 -0.47
C ALA A 78 11.46 2.34 -1.78
N GLU A 79 10.46 1.48 -1.97
CA GLU A 79 9.54 1.48 -3.11
C GLU A 79 8.26 2.28 -2.86
N VAL A 80 8.04 2.76 -1.62
CA VAL A 80 6.87 3.56 -1.25
C VAL A 80 6.98 4.98 -1.80
N VAL A 81 5.94 5.41 -2.51
CA VAL A 81 5.78 6.77 -3.01
C VAL A 81 4.46 7.33 -2.49
N LEU A 82 4.53 8.44 -1.76
CA LEU A 82 3.36 9.21 -1.38
C LEU A 82 2.93 10.09 -2.56
N ILE A 83 1.71 9.87 -3.06
CA ILE A 83 1.10 10.66 -4.11
C ILE A 83 0.32 11.80 -3.46
N GLU A 84 0.84 13.01 -3.64
CA GLU A 84 0.19 14.24 -3.18
C GLU A 84 -0.96 14.61 -4.10
N LEU A 85 -1.99 15.24 -3.52
CA LEU A 85 -3.11 15.74 -4.29
C LEU A 85 -2.69 17.03 -5.00
N PRO A 86 -2.87 17.13 -6.32
CA PRO A 86 -2.51 18.34 -7.05
C PRO A 86 -3.37 19.51 -6.55
N ALA A 87 -2.78 20.69 -6.45
CA ALA A 87 -3.57 21.91 -6.28
C ALA A 87 -4.47 22.14 -7.51
N ALA A 88 -5.54 22.93 -7.37
CA ALA A 88 -6.56 23.10 -8.41
C ALA A 88 -6.02 23.55 -9.78
N ASP A 89 -4.86 24.23 -9.80
CA ASP A 89 -4.21 24.76 -11.01
C ASP A 89 -2.95 23.97 -11.41
N GLU A 90 -2.65 22.85 -10.76
CA GLU A 90 -1.49 22.01 -11.03
C GLU A 90 -1.83 20.85 -11.99
N PRO A 91 -0.87 20.43 -12.84
CA PRO A 91 -1.06 19.23 -13.64
C PRO A 91 -1.24 18.00 -12.74
N PRO A 92 -1.94 16.96 -13.21
CA PRO A 92 -2.05 15.70 -12.48
C PRO A 92 -0.67 15.14 -12.10
N PRO A 93 -0.53 14.51 -10.92
CA PRO A 93 0.74 13.92 -10.51
C PRO A 93 1.15 12.81 -11.48
N GLU A 94 2.44 12.72 -11.77
CA GLU A 94 2.99 11.58 -12.49
C GLU A 94 2.93 10.35 -11.59
N ILE A 95 2.29 9.28 -12.06
CA ILE A 95 2.13 8.04 -11.29
C ILE A 95 3.25 7.07 -11.67
N PRO A 96 4.28 6.87 -10.80
CA PRO A 96 5.39 6.01 -11.12
C PRO A 96 4.93 4.55 -11.18
N GLN A 97 5.24 3.89 -12.28
CA GLN A 97 4.88 2.49 -12.50
C GLN A 97 5.76 1.56 -11.67
N GLY A 98 5.16 0.49 -11.13
CA GLY A 98 5.89 -0.54 -10.39
C GLY A 98 6.32 -0.14 -8.98
N LYS A 99 5.84 1.00 -8.47
CA LYS A 99 6.07 1.47 -7.09
C LYS A 99 4.87 1.16 -6.20
N ILE A 100 5.08 1.16 -4.88
CA ILE A 100 4.00 1.09 -3.89
C ILE A 100 3.44 2.52 -3.73
N LEU A 101 2.21 2.74 -4.15
CA LEU A 101 1.61 4.08 -4.23
C LEU A 101 0.68 4.30 -3.05
N ALA A 102 0.90 5.37 -2.28
CA ALA A 102 0.03 5.75 -1.17
C ALA A 102 -0.66 7.08 -1.46
N VAL A 103 -1.98 7.13 -1.33
CA VAL A 103 -2.80 8.35 -1.46
C VAL A 103 -3.49 8.61 -0.13
N VAL A 104 -3.39 9.84 0.37
CA VAL A 104 -3.96 10.27 1.65
C VAL A 104 -5.10 11.25 1.43
N GLY A 105 -6.19 11.10 2.17
CA GLY A 105 -7.27 12.10 2.23
C GLY A 105 -8.36 11.98 1.16
N LEU A 106 -8.21 11.07 0.19
CA LEU A 106 -9.28 10.70 -0.74
C LEU A 106 -10.03 9.45 -0.29
N ASP A 107 -11.32 9.38 -0.61
CA ASP A 107 -12.05 8.12 -0.54
C ASP A 107 -11.46 7.07 -1.51
N PRO A 108 -11.62 5.76 -1.24
CA PRO A 108 -10.96 4.72 -2.04
C PRO A 108 -11.33 4.72 -3.54
N PRO A 109 -12.59 4.96 -3.95
CA PRO A 109 -12.91 5.19 -5.37
C PRO A 109 -12.14 6.35 -6.00
N ALA A 110 -12.13 7.54 -5.38
CA ALA A 110 -11.41 8.70 -5.90
C ALA A 110 -9.88 8.47 -5.95
N ALA A 111 -9.31 7.83 -4.92
CA ALA A 111 -7.90 7.48 -4.90
C ALA A 111 -7.53 6.53 -6.04
N ARG A 112 -8.35 5.51 -6.33
CA ARG A 112 -8.10 4.60 -7.46
C ARG A 112 -8.18 5.33 -8.81
N ALA A 113 -9.15 6.22 -8.98
CA ALA A 113 -9.26 7.03 -10.19
C ALA A 113 -8.01 7.90 -10.39
N LEU A 114 -7.52 8.55 -9.33
CA LEU A 114 -6.27 9.33 -9.38
C LEU A 114 -5.06 8.48 -9.81
N LEU A 115 -5.00 7.23 -9.36
CA LEU A 115 -3.92 6.30 -9.72
C LEU A 115 -4.10 5.65 -11.11
N GLY A 116 -5.16 5.99 -11.84
CA GLY A 116 -5.50 5.35 -13.12
C GLY A 116 -5.89 3.88 -12.97
N LEU A 117 -6.28 3.44 -11.76
CA LEU A 117 -6.71 2.08 -11.45
C LEU A 117 -8.23 1.95 -11.61
N GLU A 118 -8.72 2.37 -12.78
CA GLU A 118 -10.12 2.27 -13.15
C GLU A 118 -10.40 0.89 -13.76
N GLY A 119 -10.88 -0.04 -12.92
CA GLY A 119 -11.24 -1.38 -13.34
C GLY A 119 -12.03 -2.11 -12.27
N MET A 120 -12.84 -3.10 -12.67
CA MET A 120 -13.42 -4.02 -11.70
C MET A 120 -12.29 -4.80 -11.04
N PRO A 121 -12.32 -4.95 -9.70
CA PRO A 121 -11.37 -5.82 -9.02
C PRO A 121 -11.46 -7.22 -9.59
N ALA A 122 -10.32 -7.79 -9.97
CA ALA A 122 -10.24 -9.21 -10.25
C ALA A 122 -10.42 -9.96 -8.93
N ALA A 123 -11.24 -11.02 -8.94
CA ALA A 123 -11.29 -11.94 -7.82
C ALA A 123 -9.89 -12.55 -7.66
N ILE A 124 -9.35 -12.51 -6.44
CA ILE A 124 -8.13 -13.25 -6.11
C ILE A 124 -8.57 -14.72 -6.07
N GLU A 125 -8.27 -15.48 -7.13
CA GLU A 125 -8.48 -16.92 -7.09
C GLU A 125 -7.45 -17.49 -6.11
N PRO A 126 -7.86 -18.15 -5.01
CA PRO A 126 -6.90 -18.81 -4.14
C PRO A 126 -6.20 -19.89 -4.96
N GLU A 127 -4.86 -19.91 -4.94
CA GLU A 127 -4.10 -20.99 -5.57
C GLU A 127 -4.58 -22.33 -5.00
N PRO A 128 -4.82 -23.35 -5.85
CA PRO A 128 -5.16 -24.67 -5.36
C PRO A 128 -3.97 -25.23 -4.57
N GLU A 129 -4.20 -25.61 -3.31
CA GLU A 129 -3.26 -26.42 -2.52
C GLU A 129 -2.84 -27.63 -3.36
N ALA A 130 -1.53 -27.75 -3.64
CA ALA A 130 -0.92 -28.86 -4.37
C ALA A 130 -0.55 -30.02 -3.44
#